data_AF-I3RFN4-F1
#
_entry.id   AF-I3RFN4-F1
#
_cell.length_a   1.000
_cell.length_b   1.000
_cell.length_c   1.000
_cell.angle_alpha   90.00
_cell.angle_beta   90.00
_cell.angle_gamma   90.00
#
_symmetry.space_group_name_H-M   'P 1'
#
loop_
_entity.id
_entity.type
_entity.pdbx_description
1 polymer ?
#
loop_
_entity_poly.entity_id
_entity_poly.type
_entity_poly.pdbx_seq_one_letter_code
_entity_poly.pdbx_strand_id
1 'polypeptide(L)'
;MNFENVRVENGDTLKEFVGSLGLQIKDDAIIKIGKFFVEIHGVKYEARSLEELREIIDKLRKTYIVMPAYNEEKTIGQVLDSLLTVFPKENIIVVNDGSKDNTEKIAREKGVHVLTHLINRGLGGALGTGITYALILGAQIIVTFDADGQHLLEDALKVIKPVVEGKADLAIGSRFKGDISGMPLTKRIGNIGLNVITALFAKKYITDTQSGLRAFSRECAKKIKITCDRYAVSSEIIIEASRNKCKVTEIPIKAIYTEYSMKKGTNVIEGIKIALNLFLSLFRR
;
A
#
# COMPACT_ATOMS: atom_id res chain seq x y z
N MET A 1 1.74 4.28 19.44
CA MET A 1 1.78 5.65 18.90
C MET A 1 1.67 6.62 20.05
N ASN A 2 2.77 7.31 20.36
CA ASN A 2 2.76 8.46 21.24
C ASN A 2 2.47 9.69 20.35
N PHE A 3 1.64 10.62 20.82
CA PHE A 3 1.29 11.83 20.08
C PHE A 3 1.78 13.04 20.87
N GLU A 4 2.97 13.52 20.53
CA GLU A 4 3.49 14.79 21.05
C GLU A 4 2.92 15.95 20.22
N ASN A 5 2.79 17.13 20.85
CA ASN A 5 2.37 18.39 20.21
C ASN A 5 0.93 18.45 19.66
N VAL A 6 -0.07 18.13 20.50
CA VAL A 6 -1.50 18.31 20.19
C VAL A 6 -2.02 19.66 20.72
N ARG A 7 -2.82 20.39 19.92
CA ARG A 7 -3.59 21.60 20.31
C ARG A 7 -5.02 21.50 19.78
N VAL A 8 -6.03 21.85 20.59
CA VAL A 8 -7.45 21.72 20.24
C VAL A 8 -8.30 22.85 20.85
N GLU A 9 -9.34 23.24 20.11
CA GLU A 9 -10.12 24.48 20.16
C GLU A 9 -11.36 24.26 19.26
N ASN A 10 -12.66 24.50 19.53
CA ASN A 10 -13.54 24.58 20.74
C ASN A 10 -14.54 23.38 20.67
N GLY A 11 -15.63 23.20 21.45
CA GLY A 11 -16.20 23.82 22.67
C GLY A 11 -17.25 22.87 23.30
N ASP A 12 -17.82 23.19 24.46
CA ASP A 12 -18.75 22.36 25.29
C ASP A 12 -18.38 20.87 25.45
N THR A 13 -18.67 20.02 24.47
CA THR A 13 -18.06 18.67 24.33
C THR A 13 -16.54 18.72 24.48
N LEU A 14 -15.91 19.85 24.12
CA LEU A 14 -14.49 20.09 24.32
C LEU A 14 -14.11 20.44 25.77
N LYS A 15 -14.99 21.04 26.58
CA LYS A 15 -14.74 21.18 28.03
C LYS A 15 -14.71 19.79 28.70
N GLU A 16 -15.61 18.89 28.31
CA GLU A 16 -15.58 17.50 28.76
C GLU A 16 -14.33 16.75 28.28
N PHE A 17 -13.98 16.87 26.99
CA PHE A 17 -12.81 16.22 26.41
C PHE A 17 -11.49 16.73 27.01
N VAL A 18 -11.31 18.04 27.16
CA VAL A 18 -10.13 18.67 27.78
C VAL A 18 -10.07 18.35 29.28
N GLY A 19 -11.21 18.24 29.96
CA GLY A 19 -11.32 17.69 31.31
C GLY A 19 -10.88 16.23 31.40
N SER A 20 -11.27 15.38 30.44
CA SER A 20 -10.81 13.97 30.36
C SER A 20 -9.31 13.81 30.06
N LEU A 21 -8.66 14.91 29.65
CA LEU A 21 -7.21 15.01 29.43
C LEU A 21 -6.48 15.75 30.56
N GLY A 22 -7.18 16.18 31.63
CA GLY A 22 -6.59 16.76 32.84
C GLY A 22 -6.19 18.24 32.74
N LEU A 23 -6.84 19.03 31.87
CA LEU A 23 -6.51 20.44 31.62
C LEU A 23 -7.70 21.38 31.95
N GLN A 24 -7.42 22.66 32.20
CA GLN A 24 -8.41 23.70 32.53
C GLN A 24 -8.40 24.87 31.53
N ILE A 25 -9.54 25.53 31.37
CA ILE A 25 -9.78 26.66 30.45
C ILE A 25 -10.38 27.83 31.25
N LYS A 26 -10.00 29.08 30.92
CA LYS A 26 -10.58 30.30 31.51
C LYS A 26 -11.72 30.86 30.65
N ASP A 27 -12.64 31.59 31.27
CA ASP A 27 -13.96 31.88 30.70
C ASP A 27 -13.99 32.88 29.53
N ASP A 28 -12.95 33.71 29.36
CA ASP A 28 -12.92 34.80 28.36
C ASP A 28 -12.37 34.40 26.97
N ALA A 29 -12.13 33.11 26.72
CA ALA A 29 -11.42 32.65 25.52
C ALA A 29 -12.31 32.62 24.25
N ILE A 30 -12.01 33.49 23.27
CA ILE A 30 -12.52 33.36 21.89
C ILE A 30 -11.66 32.37 21.12
N ILE A 31 -12.30 31.34 20.58
CA ILE A 31 -11.63 30.11 20.10
C ILE A 31 -11.98 29.84 18.63
N LYS A 32 -11.00 29.46 17.80
CA LYS A 32 -11.20 29.19 16.36
C LYS A 32 -10.75 27.79 15.98
N ILE A 33 -11.72 26.91 15.71
CA ILE A 33 -11.48 25.57 15.14
C ILE A 33 -10.71 25.72 13.81
N GLY A 34 -9.46 25.24 13.79
CA GLY A 34 -8.65 25.12 12.58
C GLY A 34 -8.90 23.81 11.83
N LYS A 35 -8.10 23.54 10.79
CA LYS A 35 -8.06 22.22 10.14
C LYS A 35 -7.65 21.16 11.15
N PHE A 36 -8.44 20.09 11.30
CA PHE A 36 -8.01 18.90 12.02
C PHE A 36 -7.04 18.09 11.16
N PHE A 37 -5.88 17.71 11.69
CA PHE A 37 -4.97 16.80 11.01
C PHE A 37 -4.11 15.98 11.98
N VAL A 38 -3.57 14.88 11.47
CA VAL A 38 -2.44 14.15 12.08
C VAL A 38 -1.32 14.08 11.05
N GLU A 39 -0.06 14.14 11.49
CA GLU A 39 1.11 14.12 10.62
C GLU A 39 2.03 12.94 10.97
N ILE A 40 2.44 12.16 9.97
CA ILE A 40 3.31 11.00 10.12
C ILE A 40 4.37 11.08 9.03
N HIS A 41 5.65 11.20 9.39
CA HIS A 41 6.78 11.31 8.46
C HIS A 41 6.54 12.38 7.35
N GLY A 42 6.06 13.57 7.75
CA GLY A 42 5.73 14.67 6.82
C GLY A 42 4.45 14.50 5.99
N VAL A 43 3.73 13.37 6.15
CA VAL A 43 2.43 13.15 5.50
C VAL A 43 1.32 13.57 6.45
N LYS A 44 0.68 14.70 6.13
CA LYS A 44 -0.51 15.22 6.83
C LYS A 44 -1.78 14.53 6.31
N TYR A 45 -2.59 13.98 7.20
CA TYR A 45 -3.93 13.45 6.94
C TYR A 45 -4.95 14.44 7.48
N GLU A 46 -5.84 14.96 6.63
CA GLU A 46 -6.71 16.11 6.95
C GLU A 46 -8.18 15.70 7.12
N ALA A 47 -8.82 16.24 8.16
CA ALA A 47 -10.20 16.00 8.54
C ALA A 47 -10.98 17.31 8.74
N ARG A 48 -12.30 17.23 8.60
CA ARG A 48 -13.27 18.33 8.77
C ARG A 48 -13.86 18.39 10.19
N SER A 49 -13.78 17.29 10.94
CA SER A 49 -14.19 17.22 12.35
C SER A 49 -13.28 16.28 13.15
N LEU A 50 -13.43 16.27 14.48
CA LEU A 50 -12.73 15.36 15.38
C LEU A 50 -13.15 13.89 15.16
N GLU A 51 -14.38 13.66 14.72
CA GLU A 51 -14.93 12.34 14.40
C GLU A 51 -14.28 11.77 13.13
N GLU A 52 -14.16 12.58 12.06
CA GLU A 52 -13.44 12.20 10.84
C GLU A 52 -11.95 11.96 11.14
N LEU A 53 -11.33 12.76 12.02
CA LEU A 53 -9.94 12.54 12.47
C LEU A 53 -9.81 11.24 13.28
N ARG A 54 -10.75 10.94 14.18
CA ARG A 54 -10.78 9.71 14.98
C ARG A 54 -10.98 8.47 14.10
N GLU A 55 -11.83 8.56 13.09
CA GLU A 55 -12.04 7.49 12.10
C GLU A 55 -10.78 7.25 11.27
N ILE A 56 -10.10 8.32 10.82
CA ILE A 56 -8.79 8.22 10.15
C ILE A 56 -7.76 7.54 11.06
N ILE A 57 -7.66 7.91 12.34
CA ILE A 57 -6.70 7.31 13.28
C ILE A 57 -7.01 5.83 13.55
N ASP A 58 -8.27 5.44 13.68
CA ASP A 58 -8.65 4.03 13.86
C ASP A 58 -8.33 3.18 12.61
N LYS A 59 -8.63 3.70 11.42
CA LYS A 59 -8.24 3.07 10.14
C LYS A 59 -6.73 2.98 9.99
N LEU A 60 -5.96 4.01 10.36
CA LEU A 60 -4.50 4.00 10.34
C LEU A 60 -3.94 2.91 11.28
N ARG A 61 -4.48 2.79 12.50
CA ARG A 61 -4.14 1.71 13.44
C ARG A 61 -4.49 0.31 12.91
N LYS A 62 -5.48 0.21 12.01
CA LYS A 62 -5.91 -1.02 11.32
C LYS A 62 -5.44 -1.07 9.86
N THR A 63 -4.35 -0.38 9.53
CA THR A 63 -3.63 -0.50 8.26
C THR A 63 -2.63 -1.65 8.35
N TYR A 64 -2.76 -2.63 7.45
CA TYR A 64 -1.88 -3.80 7.38
C TYR A 64 -0.97 -3.73 6.15
N ILE A 65 0.31 -4.08 6.32
CA ILE A 65 1.29 -4.16 5.23
C ILE A 65 1.45 -5.62 4.80
N VAL A 66 1.15 -5.91 3.53
CA VAL A 66 1.33 -7.21 2.89
C VAL A 66 2.58 -7.14 2.01
N MET A 67 3.61 -7.90 2.39
CA MET A 67 4.90 -7.91 1.73
C MET A 67 5.21 -9.31 1.14
N PRO A 68 5.03 -9.51 -0.19
CA PRO A 68 5.49 -10.73 -0.84
C PRO A 68 7.02 -10.73 -0.92
N ALA A 69 7.65 -11.87 -0.63
CA ALA A 69 9.10 -12.02 -0.63
C ALA A 69 9.54 -13.36 -1.24
N TYR A 70 10.53 -13.32 -2.14
CA TYR A 70 11.16 -14.50 -2.73
C TYR A 70 12.64 -14.26 -3.02
N ASN A 71 13.51 -14.80 -2.16
CA ASN A 71 14.96 -14.58 -2.16
C ASN A 71 15.35 -13.09 -2.09
N GLU A 72 15.04 -12.48 -0.95
CA GLU A 72 15.20 -11.06 -0.60
C GLU A 72 16.04 -10.88 0.69
N GLU A 73 16.85 -11.86 1.11
CA GLU A 73 17.60 -11.82 2.39
C GLU A 73 18.45 -10.55 2.58
N LYS A 74 18.87 -9.93 1.46
CA LYS A 74 19.75 -8.77 1.40
C LYS A 74 19.05 -7.44 1.66
N THR A 75 17.72 -7.40 1.55
CA THR A 75 16.91 -6.16 1.58
C THR A 75 15.79 -6.22 2.61
N ILE A 76 15.18 -7.40 2.81
CA ILE A 76 13.98 -7.56 3.65
C ILE A 76 14.17 -7.07 5.09
N GLY A 77 15.37 -7.25 5.68
CA GLY A 77 15.69 -6.77 7.02
C GLY A 77 15.56 -5.25 7.15
N GLN A 78 16.16 -4.51 6.22
CA GLN A 78 16.13 -3.04 6.19
C GLN A 78 14.74 -2.48 5.86
N VAL A 79 14.00 -3.15 4.96
CA VAL A 79 12.61 -2.82 4.65
C VAL A 79 11.71 -2.98 5.87
N LEU A 80 11.86 -4.09 6.62
CA LEU A 80 11.13 -4.29 7.87
C LEU A 80 11.51 -3.27 8.94
N ASP A 81 12.80 -2.96 9.12
CA ASP A 81 13.23 -1.93 10.08
C ASP A 81 12.63 -0.55 9.77
N SER A 82 12.54 -0.19 8.49
CA SER A 82 11.86 1.05 8.07
C SER A 82 10.36 1.02 8.41
N LEU A 83 9.63 -0.03 8.00
CA LEU A 83 8.19 -0.16 8.24
C LEU A 83 7.82 -0.19 9.73
N LEU A 84 8.64 -0.84 10.56
CA LEU A 84 8.44 -0.97 12.00
C LEU A 84 8.58 0.35 12.78
N THR A 85 9.09 1.43 12.16
CA THR A 85 9.08 2.77 12.77
C THR A 85 7.67 3.36 12.90
N VAL A 86 6.72 2.91 12.08
CA VAL A 86 5.34 3.45 12.01
C VAL A 86 4.27 2.38 12.23
N PHE A 87 4.44 1.19 11.67
CA PHE A 87 3.43 0.12 11.73
C PHE A 87 3.76 -0.88 12.85
N PRO A 88 2.78 -1.29 13.68
CA PRO A 88 2.94 -2.39 14.62
C PRO A 88 3.40 -3.67 13.90
N LYS A 89 4.22 -4.50 14.55
CA LYS A 89 4.70 -5.77 13.99
C LYS A 89 3.54 -6.74 13.67
N GLU A 90 2.46 -6.65 14.44
CA GLU A 90 1.20 -7.37 14.27
C GLU A 90 0.47 -6.96 12.98
N ASN A 91 0.73 -5.76 12.47
CA ASN A 91 0.15 -5.26 11.22
C ASN A 91 0.99 -5.60 9.98
N ILE A 92 2.19 -6.16 10.13
CA ILE A 92 3.08 -6.50 9.01
C ILE A 92 2.98 -8.01 8.73
N ILE A 93 2.69 -8.35 7.48
CA ILE A 93 2.49 -9.71 6.98
C ILE A 93 3.47 -9.96 5.84
N VAL A 94 4.53 -10.69 6.12
CA VAL A 94 5.44 -11.23 5.11
C VAL A 94 4.88 -12.52 4.54
N VAL A 95 4.88 -12.66 3.23
CA VAL A 95 4.54 -13.92 2.54
C VAL A 95 5.80 -14.44 1.86
N ASN A 96 6.48 -15.39 2.51
CA ASN A 96 7.61 -16.11 1.94
C ASN A 96 7.09 -17.09 0.86
N ASP A 97 7.33 -16.76 -0.39
CA ASP A 97 6.87 -17.54 -1.54
C ASP A 97 7.87 -18.65 -1.92
N GLY A 98 8.29 -19.44 -0.92
CA GLY A 98 9.20 -20.58 -1.06
C GLY A 98 10.68 -20.21 -1.28
N SER A 99 11.19 -19.16 -0.63
CA SER A 99 12.60 -18.76 -0.69
C SER A 99 13.56 -19.88 -0.27
N LYS A 100 14.77 -19.86 -0.82
CA LYS A 100 15.86 -20.80 -0.52
C LYS A 100 17.02 -20.17 0.25
N ASP A 101 16.88 -18.89 0.60
CA ASP A 101 17.86 -18.07 1.32
C ASP A 101 17.34 -17.71 2.73
N ASN A 102 17.98 -16.77 3.43
CA ASN A 102 17.60 -16.41 4.80
C ASN A 102 16.34 -15.52 4.91
N THR A 103 15.60 -15.25 3.82
CA THR A 103 14.44 -14.33 3.79
C THR A 103 13.44 -14.59 4.93
N GLU A 104 13.02 -15.86 5.11
CA GLU A 104 12.05 -16.22 6.14
C GLU A 104 12.62 -16.08 7.56
N LYS A 105 13.87 -16.48 7.76
CA LYS A 105 14.54 -16.37 9.05
C LYS A 105 14.60 -14.91 9.51
N ILE A 106 15.09 -14.03 8.63
CA ILE A 106 15.20 -12.59 8.91
C ILE A 106 13.82 -11.99 9.20
N ALA A 107 12.79 -12.35 8.43
CA ALA A 107 11.43 -11.89 8.69
C ALA A 107 10.89 -12.37 10.06
N ARG A 108 11.11 -13.63 10.44
CA ARG A 108 10.69 -14.17 11.75
C ARG A 108 11.45 -13.52 12.91
N GLU A 109 12.73 -13.20 12.73
CA GLU A 109 13.56 -12.50 13.73
C GLU A 109 13.08 -11.06 14.01
N LYS A 110 12.38 -10.42 13.06
CA LYS A 110 11.69 -9.12 13.29
C LYS A 110 10.36 -9.24 14.04
N GLY A 111 9.88 -10.46 14.30
CA GLY A 111 8.65 -10.70 15.08
C GLY A 111 7.34 -10.30 14.40
N VAL A 112 7.35 -10.15 13.07
CA VAL A 112 6.16 -9.87 12.25
C VAL A 112 5.43 -11.17 11.86
N HIS A 113 4.22 -11.08 11.29
CA HIS A 113 3.56 -12.28 10.76
C HIS A 113 4.31 -12.79 9.52
N VAL A 114 4.65 -14.09 9.50
CA VAL A 114 5.34 -14.72 8.36
C VAL A 114 4.58 -15.96 7.91
N LEU A 115 3.93 -15.85 6.75
CA LEU A 115 3.23 -16.93 6.05
C LEU A 115 4.18 -17.54 5.01
N THR A 116 4.22 -18.87 4.92
CA THR A 116 5.15 -19.57 4.02
C THR A 116 4.40 -20.45 3.03
N HIS A 117 4.71 -20.32 1.74
CA HIS A 117 4.29 -21.28 0.72
C HIS A 117 5.35 -22.38 0.58
N LEU A 118 4.91 -23.65 0.54
CA LEU A 118 5.79 -24.81 0.34
C LEU A 118 6.42 -24.88 -1.07
N ILE A 119 5.82 -24.18 -2.03
CA ILE A 119 6.30 -24.02 -3.41
C ILE A 119 6.14 -22.55 -3.83
N ASN A 120 7.00 -22.07 -4.72
CA ASN A 120 6.87 -20.74 -5.30
C ASN A 120 5.58 -20.65 -6.15
N ARG A 121 4.59 -19.92 -5.66
CA ARG A 121 3.33 -19.66 -6.37
C ARG A 121 3.43 -18.47 -7.31
N GLY A 122 4.33 -17.54 -7.03
CA GLY A 122 4.49 -16.27 -7.73
C GLY A 122 3.81 -15.11 -7.00
N LEU A 123 4.13 -13.90 -7.45
CA LEU A 123 3.69 -12.64 -6.85
C LEU A 123 2.18 -12.58 -6.57
N GLY A 124 1.34 -13.07 -7.48
CA GLY A 124 -0.11 -13.03 -7.30
C GLY A 124 -0.62 -14.05 -6.29
N GLY A 125 -0.03 -15.24 -6.26
CA GLY A 125 -0.29 -16.22 -5.21
C GLY A 125 0.09 -15.68 -3.83
N ALA A 126 1.25 -15.03 -3.72
CA ALA A 126 1.73 -14.42 -2.48
C ALA A 126 0.84 -13.24 -2.02
N LEU A 127 0.49 -12.33 -2.93
CA LEU A 127 -0.43 -11.22 -2.65
C LEU A 127 -1.82 -11.71 -2.25
N GLY A 128 -2.38 -12.72 -2.93
CA GLY A 128 -3.67 -13.31 -2.61
C GLY A 128 -3.72 -13.90 -1.19
N THR A 129 -2.69 -14.66 -0.81
CA THR A 129 -2.55 -15.19 0.56
C THR A 129 -2.47 -14.06 1.60
N GLY A 130 -1.60 -13.08 1.39
CA GLY A 130 -1.40 -11.98 2.34
C GLY A 130 -2.61 -11.06 2.51
N ILE A 131 -3.27 -10.68 1.41
CA ILE A 131 -4.49 -9.85 1.43
C ILE A 131 -5.63 -10.61 2.15
N THR A 132 -5.77 -11.92 1.90
CA THR A 132 -6.78 -12.76 2.58
C THR A 132 -6.52 -12.81 4.09
N TYR A 133 -5.26 -13.00 4.51
CA TYR A 133 -4.91 -13.02 5.93
C TYR A 133 -5.12 -11.66 6.62
N ALA A 134 -4.75 -10.55 5.96
CA ALA A 134 -5.03 -9.20 6.47
C ALA A 134 -6.54 -8.94 6.65
N LEU A 135 -7.38 -9.40 5.71
CA LEU A 135 -8.84 -9.28 5.83
C LEU A 135 -9.38 -10.05 7.05
N ILE A 136 -8.84 -11.24 7.34
CA ILE A 136 -9.16 -12.07 8.51
C ILE A 136 -8.74 -11.37 9.81
N LEU A 137 -7.55 -10.77 9.87
CA LEU A 137 -7.07 -9.97 11.02
C LEU A 137 -7.81 -8.62 11.19
N GLY A 138 -8.85 -8.34 10.40
CA GLY A 138 -9.71 -7.17 10.57
C GLY A 138 -9.23 -5.88 9.91
N ALA A 139 -8.23 -5.95 9.01
CA ALA A 139 -7.68 -4.80 8.30
C ALA A 139 -8.74 -3.87 7.70
N GLN A 140 -8.63 -2.58 7.97
CA GLN A 140 -9.47 -1.53 7.37
C GLN A 140 -8.84 -0.95 6.10
N ILE A 141 -7.50 -0.86 6.11
CA ILE A 141 -6.66 -0.55 4.96
C ILE A 141 -5.66 -1.70 4.79
N ILE A 142 -5.41 -2.11 3.56
CA ILE A 142 -4.34 -3.05 3.23
C ILE A 142 -3.38 -2.36 2.27
N VAL A 143 -2.07 -2.52 2.47
CA VAL A 143 -1.03 -1.93 1.62
C VAL A 143 -0.15 -3.04 1.09
N THR A 144 0.08 -3.11 -0.21
CA THR A 144 1.08 -4.02 -0.79
C THR A 144 2.41 -3.27 -0.91
N PHE A 145 3.51 -3.88 -0.49
CA PHE A 145 4.83 -3.26 -0.44
C PHE A 145 5.89 -4.31 -0.82
N ASP A 146 6.79 -4.02 -1.77
CA ASP A 146 7.77 -5.01 -2.26
C ASP A 146 9.01 -5.11 -1.33
N ALA A 147 9.47 -6.34 -1.08
CA ALA A 147 10.59 -6.62 -0.17
C ALA A 147 12.01 -6.31 -0.72
N ASP A 148 12.11 -5.84 -1.97
CA ASP A 148 13.37 -5.64 -2.70
C ASP A 148 14.03 -4.26 -2.45
N GLY A 149 13.40 -3.41 -1.64
CA GLY A 149 13.89 -2.08 -1.28
C GLY A 149 13.65 -0.98 -2.32
N GLN A 150 12.81 -1.19 -3.34
CA GLN A 150 12.49 -0.14 -4.33
C GLN A 150 11.59 1.00 -3.78
N HIS A 151 10.82 0.76 -2.71
CA HIS A 151 9.80 1.71 -2.21
C HIS A 151 10.22 2.38 -0.89
N LEU A 152 9.67 3.59 -0.66
CA LEU A 152 9.86 4.37 0.56
C LEU A 152 8.63 4.27 1.50
N LEU A 153 8.88 4.34 2.81
CA LEU A 153 7.86 4.45 3.85
C LEU A 153 6.98 5.69 3.65
N GLU A 154 7.60 6.83 3.33
CA GLU A 154 6.93 8.11 3.10
C GLU A 154 5.98 8.01 1.89
N ASP A 155 6.33 7.21 0.89
CA ASP A 155 5.49 6.98 -0.28
C ASP A 155 4.34 6.01 0.02
N ALA A 156 4.55 5.00 0.87
CA ALA A 156 3.45 4.18 1.38
C ALA A 156 2.42 5.03 2.16
N LEU A 157 2.89 5.96 3.00
CA LEU A 157 2.03 6.89 3.75
C LEU A 157 1.23 7.81 2.82
N LYS A 158 1.86 8.36 1.76
CA LYS A 158 1.14 9.14 0.72
C LYS A 158 0.09 8.30 -0.03
N VAL A 159 0.39 7.02 -0.29
CA VAL A 159 -0.52 6.08 -0.96
C VAL A 159 -1.68 5.66 -0.05
N ILE A 160 -1.47 5.54 1.27
CA ILE A 160 -2.53 5.32 2.27
C ILE A 160 -3.49 6.52 2.34
N LYS A 161 -2.98 7.77 2.35
CA LYS A 161 -3.76 9.00 2.56
C LYS A 161 -5.12 9.05 1.84
N PRO A 162 -5.22 8.95 0.50
CA PRO A 162 -6.50 9.05 -0.19
C PRO A 162 -7.49 7.91 0.15
N VAL A 163 -7.00 6.75 0.59
CA VAL A 163 -7.85 5.60 0.94
C VAL A 163 -8.41 5.75 2.35
N VAL A 164 -7.58 6.15 3.31
CA VAL A 164 -8.03 6.36 4.70
C VAL A 164 -8.98 7.55 4.82
N GLU A 165 -8.76 8.62 4.04
CA GLU A 165 -9.65 9.78 3.90
C GLU A 165 -10.91 9.50 3.04
N GLY A 166 -11.16 8.26 2.60
CA GLY A 166 -12.37 7.87 1.84
C GLY A 166 -12.48 8.47 0.43
N LYS A 167 -11.41 9.10 -0.07
CA LYS A 167 -11.33 9.73 -1.41
C LYS A 167 -11.11 8.68 -2.50
N ALA A 168 -10.48 7.55 -2.18
CA ALA A 168 -10.24 6.41 -3.06
C ALA A 168 -10.56 5.07 -2.38
N ASP A 169 -10.86 4.06 -3.20
CA ASP A 169 -10.96 2.65 -2.79
C ASP A 169 -9.65 1.90 -3.04
N LEU A 170 -8.92 2.32 -4.07
CA LEU A 170 -7.60 1.81 -4.45
C LEU A 170 -6.72 3.01 -4.81
N ALA A 171 -5.57 3.13 -4.17
CA ALA A 171 -4.52 4.08 -4.55
C ALA A 171 -3.28 3.31 -5.01
N ILE A 172 -2.66 3.76 -6.10
CA ILE A 172 -1.48 3.15 -6.70
C ILE A 172 -0.34 4.17 -6.66
N GLY A 173 0.83 3.79 -6.15
CA GLY A 173 2.02 4.61 -6.22
C GLY A 173 2.59 4.61 -7.64
N SER A 174 2.47 5.73 -8.37
CA SER A 174 2.98 5.85 -9.74
C SER A 174 4.36 6.50 -9.78
N ARG A 175 5.33 5.75 -10.29
CA ARG A 175 6.70 6.21 -10.56
C ARG A 175 6.72 7.17 -11.76
N PHE A 176 5.83 6.95 -12.73
CA PHE A 176 5.66 7.80 -13.91
C PHE A 176 5.03 9.17 -13.62
N LYS A 177 4.41 9.35 -12.45
CA LYS A 177 3.94 10.65 -11.93
C LYS A 177 4.90 11.26 -10.90
N GLY A 178 5.91 10.52 -10.46
CA GLY A 178 6.99 11.00 -9.61
C GLY A 178 8.24 11.33 -10.42
N ASP A 179 9.41 11.10 -9.83
CA ASP A 179 10.68 11.24 -10.56
C ASP A 179 11.00 9.96 -11.35
N ILE A 180 11.10 10.11 -12.67
CA ILE A 180 11.44 9.04 -13.61
C ILE A 180 12.95 8.94 -13.90
N SER A 181 13.77 9.85 -13.38
CA SER A 181 15.19 10.03 -13.73
C SER A 181 15.99 8.72 -13.78
N GLY A 182 15.93 7.92 -12.71
CA GLY A 182 16.63 6.64 -12.60
C GLY A 182 15.99 5.44 -13.31
N MET A 183 14.78 5.54 -13.86
CA MET A 183 14.08 4.37 -14.42
C MET A 183 14.65 3.93 -15.78
N PRO A 184 15.14 2.68 -15.93
CA PRO A 184 15.70 2.18 -17.19
C PRO A 184 14.71 2.24 -18.38
N LEU A 185 15.20 2.67 -19.55
CA LEU A 185 14.39 2.85 -20.78
C LEU A 185 13.65 1.57 -21.20
N THR A 186 14.25 0.40 -21.03
CA THR A 186 13.62 -0.91 -21.32
C THR A 186 12.41 -1.18 -20.40
N LYS A 187 12.52 -0.87 -19.10
CA LYS A 187 11.41 -0.96 -18.14
C LYS A 187 10.31 0.06 -18.46
N ARG A 188 10.67 1.28 -18.93
CA ARG A 188 9.69 2.28 -19.41
C ARG A 188 8.84 1.74 -20.56
N ILE A 189 9.48 1.18 -21.61
CA ILE A 189 8.79 0.65 -22.80
C ILE A 189 7.87 -0.54 -22.44
N GLY A 190 8.36 -1.49 -21.63
CA GLY A 190 7.56 -2.63 -21.18
C GLY A 190 6.31 -2.22 -20.37
N ASN A 191 6.47 -1.25 -19.47
CA ASN A 191 5.35 -0.70 -18.70
C ASN A 191 4.34 0.04 -19.58
N ILE A 192 4.77 0.79 -20.61
CA ILE A 192 3.86 1.46 -21.55
C ILE A 192 2.95 0.45 -22.26
N GLY A 193 3.49 -0.68 -22.74
CA GLY A 193 2.69 -1.73 -23.37
C GLY A 193 1.62 -2.31 -22.43
N LEU A 194 2.02 -2.63 -21.19
CA LEU A 194 1.10 -3.14 -20.16
C LEU A 194 0.08 -2.08 -19.69
N ASN A 195 0.46 -0.80 -19.68
CA ASN A 195 -0.44 0.32 -19.38
C ASN A 195 -1.54 0.46 -20.44
N VAL A 196 -1.20 0.40 -21.74
CA VAL A 196 -2.18 0.45 -22.85
C VAL A 196 -3.18 -0.71 -22.74
N ILE A 197 -2.67 -1.93 -22.56
CA ILE A 197 -3.51 -3.14 -22.41
C ILE A 197 -4.44 -3.01 -21.18
N THR A 198 -3.90 -2.61 -20.03
CA THR A 198 -4.70 -2.45 -18.82
C THR A 198 -5.72 -1.31 -18.98
N ALA A 199 -5.38 -0.20 -19.63
CA ALA A 199 -6.29 0.93 -19.84
C ALA A 199 -7.49 0.56 -20.72
N LEU A 200 -7.28 -0.25 -21.76
CA LEU A 200 -8.35 -0.80 -22.61
C LEU A 200 -9.33 -1.66 -21.80
N PHE A 201 -8.83 -2.57 -20.96
CA PHE A 201 -9.68 -3.50 -20.20
C PHE A 201 -10.29 -2.89 -18.92
N ALA A 202 -9.58 -1.99 -18.24
CA ALA A 202 -10.05 -1.28 -17.07
C ALA A 202 -10.93 -0.06 -17.42
N LYS A 203 -11.06 0.27 -18.72
CA LYS A 203 -11.72 1.47 -19.28
C LYS A 203 -11.26 2.79 -18.61
N LYS A 204 -10.02 2.81 -18.13
CA LYS A 204 -9.45 3.90 -17.32
C LYS A 204 -7.94 3.91 -17.48
N TYR A 205 -7.40 5.05 -17.88
CA TYR A 205 -5.95 5.22 -18.02
C TYR A 205 -5.27 5.26 -16.65
N ILE A 206 -4.22 4.46 -16.49
CA ILE A 206 -3.36 4.39 -15.29
C ILE A 206 -1.91 4.39 -15.78
N THR A 207 -1.10 5.27 -15.22
CA THR A 207 0.29 5.54 -15.64
C THR A 207 1.31 4.53 -15.12
N ASP A 208 1.06 3.84 -14.02
CA ASP A 208 1.96 2.81 -13.50
C ASP A 208 1.21 1.55 -13.04
N THR A 209 0.74 0.76 -14.00
CA THR A 209 -0.02 -0.46 -13.69
C THR A 209 0.80 -1.52 -12.96
N GLN A 210 2.13 -1.48 -13.12
CA GLN A 210 3.08 -2.48 -12.62
C GLN A 210 3.84 -2.02 -11.35
N SER A 211 3.33 -1.03 -10.61
CA SER A 211 3.90 -0.66 -9.31
C SER A 211 3.37 -1.55 -8.20
N GLY A 212 4.24 -2.22 -7.44
CA GLY A 212 3.84 -3.07 -6.32
C GLY A 212 3.22 -2.28 -5.16
N LEU A 213 3.59 -0.99 -5.01
CA LEU A 213 3.08 -0.13 -3.95
C LEU A 213 1.64 0.32 -4.22
N ARG A 214 0.68 -0.25 -3.48
CA ARG A 214 -0.75 0.05 -3.59
C ARG A 214 -1.42 0.04 -2.22
N ALA A 215 -2.44 0.85 -2.00
CA ALA A 215 -3.30 0.79 -0.82
C ALA A 215 -4.76 0.53 -1.22
N PHE A 216 -5.45 -0.29 -0.43
CA PHE A 216 -6.81 -0.79 -0.67
C PHE A 216 -7.70 -0.51 0.54
N SER A 217 -8.94 -0.08 0.32
CA SER A 217 -9.97 -0.13 1.36
C SER A 217 -10.39 -1.58 1.61
N ARG A 218 -10.84 -1.92 2.83
CA ARG A 218 -11.38 -3.25 3.17
C ARG A 218 -12.44 -3.73 2.16
N GLU A 219 -13.31 -2.83 1.74
CA GLU A 219 -14.39 -3.11 0.78
C GLU A 219 -13.93 -3.16 -0.68
N CYS A 220 -12.74 -2.66 -1.01
CA CYS A 220 -12.08 -2.92 -2.28
C CYS A 220 -11.40 -4.30 -2.28
N ALA A 221 -10.59 -4.57 -1.25
CA ALA A 221 -9.86 -5.83 -1.11
C ALA A 221 -10.77 -7.07 -1.09
N LYS A 222 -11.93 -7.00 -0.40
CA LYS A 222 -12.96 -8.06 -0.40
C LYS A 222 -13.50 -8.42 -1.81
N LYS A 223 -13.48 -7.47 -2.74
CA LYS A 223 -14.11 -7.61 -4.08
C LYS A 223 -13.13 -8.06 -5.16
N ILE A 224 -11.84 -7.80 -4.98
CA ILE A 224 -10.79 -8.16 -5.94
C ILE A 224 -10.51 -9.66 -5.82
N LYS A 225 -10.78 -10.41 -6.89
CA LYS A 225 -10.45 -11.84 -7.00
C LYS A 225 -9.17 -12.00 -7.81
N ILE A 226 -8.05 -12.21 -7.13
CA ILE A 226 -6.79 -12.59 -7.79
C ILE A 226 -6.92 -14.02 -8.31
N THR A 227 -6.79 -14.19 -9.62
CA THR A 227 -6.75 -15.50 -10.31
C THR A 227 -5.46 -15.71 -11.10
N CYS A 228 -4.64 -14.66 -11.26
CA CYS A 228 -3.31 -14.72 -11.84
C CYS A 228 -2.24 -14.94 -10.76
N ASP A 229 -1.67 -16.16 -10.66
CA ASP A 229 -0.61 -16.49 -9.70
C ASP A 229 0.70 -15.69 -9.88
N ARG A 230 0.99 -15.15 -11.09
CA ARG A 230 2.25 -14.47 -11.46
C ARG A 230 2.05 -13.00 -11.83
N TYR A 231 3.09 -12.31 -12.34
CA TYR A 231 3.15 -10.85 -12.57
C TYR A 231 1.92 -10.17 -13.20
N ALA A 232 1.12 -10.90 -14.01
CA ALA A 232 -0.17 -10.44 -14.53
C ALA A 232 -1.15 -9.91 -13.45
N VAL A 233 -0.98 -10.34 -12.19
CA VAL A 233 -1.75 -9.84 -11.02
C VAL A 233 -1.80 -8.31 -10.92
N SER A 234 -0.72 -7.63 -11.32
CA SER A 234 -0.63 -6.16 -11.28
C SER A 234 -1.71 -5.49 -12.13
N SER A 235 -2.00 -6.04 -13.31
CA SER A 235 -3.09 -5.59 -14.19
C SER A 235 -4.44 -6.18 -13.79
N GLU A 236 -4.48 -7.43 -13.32
CA GLU A 236 -5.71 -8.06 -12.84
C GLU A 236 -6.35 -7.30 -11.68
N ILE A 237 -5.56 -6.90 -10.68
CA ILE A 237 -6.01 -6.08 -9.54
C ILE A 237 -6.74 -4.82 -10.03
N ILE A 238 -6.17 -4.13 -11.02
CA ILE A 238 -6.72 -2.89 -11.59
C ILE A 238 -8.01 -3.16 -12.36
N ILE A 239 -8.04 -4.21 -13.17
CA ILE A 239 -9.20 -4.61 -13.97
C ILE A 239 -10.35 -5.03 -13.05
N GLU A 240 -10.10 -5.83 -12.02
CA GLU A 240 -11.11 -6.23 -11.03
C GLU A 240 -11.59 -5.05 -10.17
N ALA A 241 -10.72 -4.09 -9.80
CA ALA A 241 -11.17 -2.86 -9.12
C ALA A 241 -12.09 -2.02 -10.02
N SER A 242 -11.74 -1.82 -11.29
CA SER A 242 -12.60 -1.14 -12.29
C SER A 242 -13.93 -1.88 -12.50
N ARG A 243 -13.92 -3.22 -12.64
CA ARG A 243 -15.13 -4.05 -12.76
C ARG A 243 -16.05 -3.88 -11.56
N ASN A 244 -15.49 -3.81 -10.35
CA ASN A 244 -16.21 -3.60 -9.10
C ASN A 244 -16.55 -2.11 -8.80
N LYS A 245 -16.35 -1.21 -9.77
CA LYS A 245 -16.64 0.24 -9.70
C LYS A 245 -15.89 0.97 -8.58
N CYS A 246 -14.74 0.47 -8.15
CA CYS A 246 -13.92 1.08 -7.10
C CYS A 246 -13.29 2.41 -7.57
N LYS A 247 -13.23 3.41 -6.68
CA LYS A 247 -12.56 4.68 -6.91
C LYS A 247 -11.03 4.51 -6.95
N VAL A 248 -10.48 4.18 -8.12
CA VAL A 248 -9.02 4.08 -8.31
C VAL A 248 -8.37 5.47 -8.44
N THR A 249 -7.25 5.72 -7.76
CA THR A 249 -6.40 6.91 -7.94
C THR A 249 -4.91 6.54 -8.05
N GLU A 250 -4.09 7.50 -8.49
CA GLU A 250 -2.63 7.36 -8.57
C GLU A 250 -1.94 8.50 -7.82
N ILE A 251 -0.92 8.15 -7.03
CA ILE A 251 -0.15 9.07 -6.20
C ILE A 251 1.32 9.06 -6.66
N PRO A 252 1.97 10.21 -6.88
CA PRO A 252 3.40 10.27 -7.19
C PRO A 252 4.27 9.59 -6.13
N ILE A 253 5.18 8.71 -6.55
CA ILE A 253 6.18 8.07 -5.68
C ILE A 253 7.58 8.14 -6.30
N LYS A 254 8.62 7.98 -5.47
CA LYS A 254 10.00 7.76 -5.93
C LYS A 254 10.30 6.26 -5.91
N ALA A 255 11.11 5.81 -6.87
CA ALA A 255 11.64 4.44 -6.87
C ALA A 255 13.15 4.45 -6.66
N ILE A 256 13.64 3.59 -5.77
CA ILE A 256 15.06 3.40 -5.49
C ILE A 256 15.61 2.33 -6.44
N TYR A 257 16.54 2.73 -7.32
CA TYR A 257 17.21 1.83 -8.25
C TYR A 257 18.62 1.50 -7.77
N THR A 258 18.79 0.35 -7.14
CA THR A 258 20.10 -0.24 -6.79
C THR A 258 20.54 -1.21 -7.88
N GLU A 259 21.82 -1.60 -7.95
CA GLU A 259 22.24 -2.64 -8.89
C GLU A 259 21.50 -3.96 -8.71
N TYR A 260 21.09 -4.28 -7.47
CA TYR A 260 20.30 -5.45 -7.12
C TYR A 260 18.88 -5.34 -7.68
N SER A 261 18.17 -4.23 -7.42
CA SER A 261 16.80 -4.04 -7.90
C SER A 261 16.71 -3.77 -9.41
N MET A 262 17.78 -3.25 -10.04
CA MET A 262 17.86 -3.14 -11.50
C MET A 262 17.88 -4.50 -12.19
N LYS A 263 18.53 -5.51 -11.60
CA LYS A 263 18.58 -6.90 -12.11
C LYS A 263 17.27 -7.68 -11.89
N LYS A 264 16.34 -7.18 -11.08
CA LYS A 264 14.99 -7.76 -10.85
C LYS A 264 13.90 -7.07 -11.68
N GLY A 265 12.76 -7.74 -11.85
CA GLY A 265 11.59 -7.25 -12.62
C GLY A 265 11.50 -7.82 -14.04
N THR A 266 10.35 -7.58 -14.70
CA THR A 266 10.00 -8.22 -15.99
C THR A 266 10.82 -7.73 -17.17
N ASN A 267 11.37 -8.66 -17.94
CA ASN A 267 11.99 -8.38 -19.24
C ASN A 267 10.93 -8.17 -20.34
N VAL A 268 11.29 -7.52 -21.46
CA VAL A 268 10.33 -7.17 -22.54
C VAL A 268 9.58 -8.40 -23.09
N ILE A 269 10.28 -9.52 -23.30
CA ILE A 269 9.70 -10.80 -23.75
C ILE A 269 8.69 -11.35 -22.73
N GLU A 270 8.93 -11.12 -21.44
CA GLU A 270 8.05 -11.54 -20.35
C GLU A 270 6.80 -10.65 -20.27
N GLY A 271 6.95 -9.34 -20.49
CA GLY A 271 5.83 -8.42 -20.68
C GLY A 271 4.90 -8.82 -21.84
N ILE A 272 5.46 -9.27 -22.97
CA ILE A 272 4.70 -9.81 -24.11
C ILE A 272 3.97 -11.12 -23.73
N LYS A 273 4.60 -12.02 -22.96
CA LYS A 273 3.94 -13.23 -22.44
C LYS A 273 2.82 -12.91 -21.45
N ILE A 274 3.00 -11.90 -20.60
CA ILE A 274 1.97 -11.41 -19.66
C ILE A 274 0.78 -10.83 -20.45
N ALA A 275 1.05 -10.01 -21.47
CA ALA A 275 0.04 -9.47 -22.38
C ALA A 275 -0.80 -10.58 -23.06
N LEU A 276 -0.14 -11.59 -23.63
CA LEU A 276 -0.81 -12.74 -24.26
C LEU A 276 -1.61 -13.58 -23.25
N ASN A 277 -1.08 -13.84 -22.06
CA ASN A 277 -1.81 -14.60 -21.03
C ASN A 277 -3.03 -13.84 -20.48
N LEU A 278 -2.94 -12.51 -20.33
CA LEU A 278 -4.08 -11.65 -19.99
C LEU A 278 -5.13 -11.61 -21.11
N PHE A 279 -4.70 -11.60 -22.38
CA PHE A 279 -5.61 -11.67 -23.52
C PHE A 279 -6.34 -13.02 -23.57
N LEU A 280 -5.61 -14.13 -23.42
CA LEU A 280 -6.17 -15.49 -23.48
C LEU A 280 -7.05 -15.84 -22.27
N SER A 281 -6.81 -15.27 -21.09
CA SER A 281 -7.67 -15.51 -19.91
C SER A 281 -9.06 -14.88 -20.02
N LEU A 282 -9.22 -13.88 -20.89
CA LEU A 282 -10.52 -13.24 -21.17
C LEU A 282 -11.46 -14.11 -22.01
N PHE A 283 -10.93 -15.06 -22.80
CA PHE A 283 -11.70 -16.06 -23.56
C PHE A 283 -11.94 -17.36 -22.77
N ARG A 284 -11.69 -17.34 -21.45
CA ARG A 284 -11.84 -18.46 -20.51
C ARG A 284 -12.78 -18.13 -19.33
N ARG A 285 -13.63 -17.11 -19.48
CA ARG A 285 -14.73 -16.76 -18.57
C ARG A 285 -16.02 -16.61 -19.36
#